data_AF-A0A929UKU1-F1
#
_entry.id   AF-A0A929UKU1-F1
#
_cell.length_a   1.000
_cell.length_b   1.000
_cell.length_c   1.000
_cell.angle_alpha   90.00
_cell.angle_beta   90.00
_cell.angle_gamma   90.00
#
_symmetry.space_group_name_H-M   'P 1'
#
loop_
_entity.id
_entity.type
_entity.pdbx_description
1 polymer ?
#
loop_
_entity_poly.entity_id
_entity_poly.type
_entity_poly.pdbx_seq_one_letter_code
_entity_poly.pdbx_strand_id
1 'polypeptide(L)'
;MSDTEKNAMSQNNSNDKFSLNDDRRVKVLSPGAMVAKRFFRNRIAVIGLVVLVLMFVFSFIGGAISPYGESQLFYRDNKQSQKYAGVKVNTELRYQQASKDAFPALAQAQFVLARGKKQTEFASGDTKYTYEEAGKDFYLIRKSGSADPVAFAAIDTVTSSDGVTKLPFSFQVAALKSFTNGETAFEESGDSYRIESDGTVTKDGKPYAYASRYVLNAIMSDVTFSKEFKEELIADIDAGKKEFTFKEKNGEEAKYTIEFDAPSKAY
;
A
#
# COMPACT_ATOMS: atom_id res chain seq x y z
N MET A 1 52.54 -60.59 -5.31
CA MET A 1 53.33 -59.45 -5.82
C MET A 1 54.49 -60.03 -6.64
N SER A 2 54.25 -60.22 -7.93
CA SER A 2 55.27 -60.46 -8.95
C SER A 2 55.12 -59.30 -9.93
N ASP A 3 56.19 -58.56 -10.17
CA ASP A 3 56.97 -58.73 -11.39
C ASP A 3 58.00 -57.61 -11.53
N THR A 4 59.21 -58.09 -11.79
CA THR A 4 60.42 -57.35 -12.09
C THR A 4 60.53 -57.29 -13.61
N GLU A 5 60.73 -56.12 -14.21
CA GLU A 5 61.35 -56.09 -15.55
C GLU A 5 62.43 -55.01 -15.64
N LYS A 6 63.63 -55.52 -15.96
CA LYS A 6 64.88 -54.82 -16.19
C LYS A 6 64.97 -54.41 -17.66
N ASN A 7 65.52 -53.22 -17.83
CA ASN A 7 66.22 -52.70 -18.99
C ASN A 7 67.12 -53.73 -19.70
N ALA A 8 67.05 -53.78 -21.04
CA ALA A 8 68.17 -54.16 -21.89
C ALA A 8 68.10 -53.41 -23.23
N MET A 9 69.18 -52.68 -23.50
CA MET A 9 69.49 -51.83 -24.64
C MET A 9 69.86 -52.69 -25.86
N SER A 10 69.50 -52.27 -27.07
CA SER A 10 70.28 -52.63 -28.26
C SER A 10 70.23 -51.52 -29.30
N GLN A 11 71.42 -50.97 -29.55
CA GLN A 11 71.73 -49.92 -30.51
C GLN A 11 72.11 -50.52 -31.86
N ASN A 12 71.58 -49.90 -32.92
CA ASN A 12 72.28 -49.47 -34.14
C ASN A 12 72.96 -50.50 -35.07
N ASN A 13 72.51 -50.52 -36.34
CA ASN A 13 73.31 -50.42 -37.58
C ASN A 13 72.34 -50.56 -38.77
N SER A 14 71.97 -49.46 -39.43
CA SER A 14 72.69 -48.91 -40.59
C SER A 14 72.81 -49.91 -41.73
N ASN A 15 71.92 -49.81 -42.72
CA ASN A 15 72.29 -50.00 -44.12
C ASN A 15 71.28 -49.28 -45.02
N ASP A 16 71.65 -48.05 -45.34
CA ASP A 16 71.24 -47.35 -46.55
C ASP A 16 71.35 -48.28 -47.77
N LYS A 17 70.24 -48.42 -48.49
CA LYS A 17 70.29 -48.69 -49.92
C LYS A 17 69.67 -47.50 -50.63
N PHE A 18 70.51 -46.52 -50.92
CA PHE A 18 70.26 -45.55 -51.99
C PHE A 18 70.15 -46.32 -53.31
N SER A 19 68.94 -46.50 -53.82
CA SER A 19 68.73 -46.86 -55.22
C SER A 19 68.43 -45.58 -56.01
N LEU A 20 69.33 -45.28 -56.94
CA LEU A 20 69.32 -44.13 -57.85
C LEU A 20 68.23 -44.30 -58.92
N ASN A 21 66.97 -44.29 -58.51
CA ASN A 21 65.80 -44.16 -59.41
C ASN A 21 64.68 -43.31 -58.77
N ASP A 22 65.01 -42.51 -57.76
CA ASP A 22 64.08 -41.61 -57.07
C ASP A 22 63.89 -40.28 -57.81
N ASP A 23 63.66 -40.34 -59.13
CA ASP A 23 63.54 -39.16 -60.00
C ASP A 23 62.11 -38.96 -60.56
N ARG A 24 61.10 -39.63 -59.98
CA ARG A 24 59.68 -39.43 -60.34
C ARG A 24 58.71 -39.37 -59.16
N ARG A 25 59.18 -39.11 -57.95
CA ARG A 25 58.30 -38.76 -56.83
C ARG A 25 58.59 -37.38 -56.29
N VAL A 26 58.75 -36.40 -57.19
CA VAL A 26 58.53 -35.00 -56.85
C VAL A 26 57.06 -34.88 -56.47
N LYS A 27 56.79 -35.06 -55.18
CA LYS A 27 55.47 -34.81 -54.60
C LYS A 27 55.30 -33.30 -54.65
N VAL A 28 54.91 -32.79 -55.82
CA VAL A 28 54.53 -31.41 -56.02
C VAL A 28 53.38 -31.17 -55.07
N LEU A 29 53.69 -30.50 -53.95
CA LEU A 29 52.68 -30.08 -53.00
C LEU A 29 51.70 -29.22 -53.78
N SER A 30 50.41 -29.53 -53.65
CA SER A 30 49.40 -28.69 -54.27
C SER A 30 49.61 -27.23 -53.80
N PRO A 31 49.31 -26.23 -54.63
CA PRO A 31 49.53 -24.82 -54.27
C PRO A 31 48.97 -24.45 -52.89
N GLY A 32 47.82 -25.03 -52.50
CA GLY A 32 47.24 -24.86 -51.16
C GLY A 32 48.03 -25.51 -50.02
N ALA A 33 48.62 -26.70 -50.23
CA ALA A 33 49.47 -27.35 -49.23
C ALA A 33 50.80 -26.59 -49.01
N MET A 34 51.30 -25.91 -50.05
CA MET A 34 52.49 -25.06 -49.93
C MET A 34 52.22 -23.82 -49.05
N VAL A 35 51.04 -23.23 -49.17
CA VAL A 35 50.59 -22.10 -48.33
C VAL A 35 50.34 -22.58 -46.89
N ALA A 36 49.64 -23.70 -46.69
CA ALA A 36 49.40 -24.28 -45.37
C ALA A 36 50.71 -24.61 -44.63
N LYS A 37 51.69 -25.19 -45.33
CA LYS A 37 53.02 -25.48 -44.76
C LYS A 37 53.74 -24.21 -44.28
N ARG A 38 53.58 -23.10 -45.00
CA ARG A 38 54.13 -21.79 -44.59
C ARG A 38 53.34 -21.17 -43.44
N PHE A 39 52.02 -21.34 -43.42
CA PHE A 39 51.11 -20.84 -42.39
C PHE A 39 51.36 -21.51 -41.03
N PHE A 40 51.41 -22.85 -40.97
CA PHE A 40 51.66 -23.59 -39.73
C PHE A 40 53.09 -23.45 -39.18
N ARG A 41 54.03 -22.97 -39.99
CA ARG A 41 55.38 -22.63 -39.53
C ARG A 41 55.44 -21.29 -38.78
N ASN A 42 54.43 -20.42 -38.94
CA ASN A 42 54.37 -19.11 -38.30
C ASN A 42 53.55 -19.17 -36.99
N ARG A 43 54.21 -18.98 -35.85
CA ARG A 43 53.56 -19.04 -34.53
C ARG A 43 52.43 -18.01 -34.37
N ILE A 44 52.54 -16.81 -34.95
CA ILE A 44 51.50 -15.77 -34.87
C ILE A 44 50.22 -16.21 -35.59
N ALA A 45 50.38 -16.81 -36.77
CA ALA A 45 49.26 -17.29 -37.58
C ALA A 45 48.54 -18.48 -36.92
N VAL A 46 49.29 -19.36 -36.27
CA VAL A 46 48.73 -20.50 -35.52
C VAL A 46 47.94 -20.02 -34.30
N ILE A 47 48.41 -19.01 -33.57
CA ILE A 47 47.67 -18.43 -32.43
C ILE A 47 46.33 -17.84 -32.90
N GLY A 48 46.33 -17.08 -34.00
CA GLY A 48 45.10 -16.54 -34.58
C GLY A 48 44.09 -17.62 -34.98
N LEU A 49 44.57 -18.73 -35.56
CA LEU A 49 43.73 -19.89 -35.87
C LEU A 49 43.11 -20.51 -34.61
N VAL A 50 43.89 -20.67 -33.53
CA VAL A 50 43.41 -21.22 -32.25
C VAL A 50 42.33 -20.32 -31.64
N VAL A 51 42.54 -19.01 -31.60
CA VAL A 51 41.54 -18.06 -31.08
C VAL A 51 40.26 -18.11 -31.91
N LEU A 52 40.37 -18.17 -33.24
CA LEU A 52 39.21 -18.27 -34.13
C LEU A 52 38.41 -19.56 -33.87
N VAL A 53 39.10 -20.70 -33.72
CA VAL A 53 38.45 -21.98 -33.37
C VAL A 53 37.78 -21.88 -32.00
N LEU A 54 38.43 -21.28 -31.00
CA LEU A 54 37.82 -21.08 -29.67
C LEU A 54 36.58 -20.20 -29.72
N MET A 55 36.61 -19.09 -30.47
CA MET A 55 35.44 -18.22 -30.66
C MET A 55 34.30 -18.94 -31.39
N PHE A 56 34.63 -19.76 -32.39
CA PHE A 56 33.65 -20.57 -33.12
C PHE A 56 32.99 -21.59 -32.20
N VAL A 57 33.78 -22.34 -31.44
CA VAL A 57 33.27 -23.31 -30.46
C VAL A 57 32.42 -22.62 -29.40
N PHE A 58 32.87 -21.48 -28.85
CA PHE A 58 32.12 -20.73 -27.85
C PHE A 58 30.79 -20.18 -28.40
N SER A 59 30.76 -19.71 -29.65
CA SER A 59 29.53 -19.19 -30.26
C SER A 59 28.47 -20.27 -30.49
N PHE A 60 28.87 -21.48 -30.89
CA PHE A 60 27.93 -22.58 -31.16
C PHE A 60 27.56 -23.36 -29.90
N ILE A 61 28.51 -23.61 -29.01
CA ILE A 61 28.30 -24.42 -27.80
C ILE A 61 27.83 -23.55 -26.62
N GLY A 62 28.28 -22.29 -26.53
CA GLY A 62 27.96 -21.40 -25.41
C GLY A 62 26.47 -21.12 -25.26
N GLY A 63 25.74 -20.95 -26.37
CA GLY A 63 24.28 -20.84 -26.35
C GLY A 63 23.60 -22.16 -25.93
N ALA A 64 24.12 -23.30 -26.40
CA ALA A 64 23.54 -24.62 -26.12
C ALA A 64 23.72 -25.09 -24.66
N ILE A 65 24.79 -24.65 -23.98
CA ILE A 65 25.05 -24.95 -22.55
C ILE A 65 24.43 -23.88 -21.64
N SER A 66 24.02 -22.72 -22.17
CA SER A 66 23.45 -21.67 -21.35
C SER A 66 22.16 -22.16 -20.66
N PRO A 67 22.03 -21.97 -19.33
CA PRO A 67 20.88 -22.45 -18.57
C PRO A 67 19.63 -21.58 -18.76
N TYR A 68 19.68 -20.58 -19.66
CA TYR A 68 18.63 -19.59 -19.87
C TYR A 68 18.10 -19.67 -21.29
N GLY A 69 16.78 -19.70 -21.45
CA GLY A 69 16.13 -19.68 -22.76
C GLY A 69 16.16 -18.27 -23.39
N GLU A 70 16.18 -18.20 -24.73
CA GLU A 70 16.22 -16.94 -25.51
C GLU A 70 15.12 -15.93 -25.11
N SER A 71 13.95 -16.43 -24.71
CA SER A 71 12.80 -15.61 -24.31
C SER A 71 12.46 -15.69 -22.82
N GLN A 72 13.40 -16.08 -21.95
CA GLN A 72 13.12 -16.24 -20.52
C GLN A 72 12.98 -14.87 -19.83
N LEU A 73 11.74 -14.48 -19.56
CA LEU A 73 11.43 -13.31 -18.76
C LEU A 73 11.49 -13.67 -17.26
N PHE A 74 12.35 -12.99 -16.51
CA PHE A 74 12.42 -13.16 -15.06
C PHE A 74 11.40 -12.25 -14.38
N TYR A 75 10.26 -12.84 -14.01
CA TYR A 75 9.32 -12.17 -13.12
C TYR A 75 9.90 -12.15 -11.70
N ARG A 76 9.81 -11.00 -11.04
CA ARG A 76 10.06 -10.88 -9.60
C ARG A 76 8.75 -10.43 -8.98
N ASP A 77 8.24 -11.22 -8.04
CA ASP A 77 7.11 -10.82 -7.23
C ASP A 77 7.60 -9.78 -6.21
N ASN A 78 7.39 -8.51 -6.52
CA ASN A 78 7.55 -7.45 -5.54
C ASN A 78 6.21 -7.23 -4.85
N LYS A 79 6.16 -7.46 -3.54
CA LYS A 79 4.99 -7.08 -2.73
C LYS A 79 4.96 -5.55 -2.65
N GLN A 80 3.96 -4.94 -3.26
CA GLN A 80 3.73 -3.51 -3.19
C GLN A 80 2.63 -3.25 -2.15
N SER A 81 2.96 -2.48 -1.11
CA SER A 81 1.95 -1.98 -0.17
C SER A 81 1.01 -1.04 -0.92
N GLN A 82 -0.28 -1.32 -0.82
CA GLN A 82 -1.33 -0.47 -1.38
C GLN A 82 -2.08 0.21 -0.23
N LYS A 83 -2.50 1.46 -0.46
CA LYS A 83 -3.35 2.16 0.51
C LYS A 83 -4.70 1.45 0.59
N TYR A 84 -5.05 0.99 1.78
CA TYR A 84 -6.28 0.20 1.99
C TYR A 84 -7.43 1.08 2.48
N ALA A 85 -7.16 1.91 3.48
CA ALA A 85 -8.10 2.84 4.09
C ALA A 85 -7.43 4.19 4.33
N GLY A 86 -8.22 5.24 4.46
CA GLY A 86 -7.81 6.51 5.04
C GLY A 86 -8.64 6.83 6.27
N VAL A 87 -7.98 7.15 7.39
CA VAL A 87 -8.62 7.49 8.66
C VAL A 87 -8.38 8.95 8.97
N LYS A 88 -9.44 9.76 8.99
CA LYS A 88 -9.33 11.17 9.40
C LYS A 88 -9.91 11.37 10.78
N VAL A 89 -9.10 11.92 11.69
CA VAL A 89 -9.57 12.28 13.04
C VAL A 89 -10.07 13.72 13.03
N ASN A 90 -11.34 13.92 13.36
CA ASN A 90 -11.86 15.25 13.58
C ASN A 90 -11.35 15.77 14.93
N THR A 91 -10.67 16.92 14.90
CA THR A 91 -10.10 17.59 16.08
C THR A 91 -10.66 19.00 16.28
N GLU A 92 -11.39 19.50 15.29
CA GLU A 92 -11.95 20.85 15.27
C GLU A 92 -13.49 20.77 15.31
N LEU A 93 -14.12 21.77 15.93
CA LEU A 93 -15.57 21.85 15.95
C LEU A 93 -16.13 22.09 14.54
N ARG A 94 -17.10 21.27 14.17
CA ARG A 94 -17.86 21.39 12.94
C ARG A 94 -19.26 21.90 13.24
N TYR A 95 -19.71 22.86 12.45
CA TYR A 95 -21.01 23.49 12.61
C TYR A 95 -22.02 22.92 11.63
N GLN A 96 -23.22 22.63 12.12
CA GLN A 96 -24.40 22.32 11.31
C GLN A 96 -25.54 23.24 11.73
N GLN A 97 -26.36 23.64 10.75
CA GLN A 97 -27.43 24.62 10.94
C GLN A 97 -28.78 23.97 10.64
N ALA A 98 -29.80 24.29 11.42
CA ALA A 98 -31.16 23.80 11.20
C ALA A 98 -31.76 24.33 9.89
N SER A 99 -31.43 25.58 9.54
CA SER A 99 -31.78 26.19 8.26
C SER A 99 -30.63 27.04 7.73
N LYS A 100 -30.71 27.38 6.44
CA LYS A 100 -29.73 28.25 5.80
C LYS A 100 -29.68 29.60 6.56
N ASP A 101 -28.47 30.07 6.84
CA ASP A 101 -28.19 31.35 7.50
C ASP A 101 -28.70 31.47 8.96
N ALA A 102 -29.13 30.36 9.59
CA ALA A 102 -29.55 30.36 10.99
C ALA A 102 -28.41 30.68 11.96
N PHE A 103 -27.18 30.29 11.59
CA PHE A 103 -25.97 30.49 12.38
C PHE A 103 -24.76 30.87 11.49
N PRO A 104 -24.70 32.14 11.04
CA PRO A 104 -23.71 32.60 10.08
C PRO A 104 -22.29 32.60 10.65
N ALA A 105 -21.28 32.71 9.77
CA ALA A 105 -19.87 32.66 10.16
C ALA A 105 -19.47 33.68 11.25
N LEU A 106 -20.08 34.87 11.24
CA LEU A 106 -19.86 35.86 12.31
C LEU A 106 -20.35 35.36 13.66
N ALA A 107 -21.51 34.68 13.70
CA ALA A 107 -22.04 34.09 14.91
C ALA A 107 -21.19 32.89 15.38
N GLN A 108 -20.64 32.10 14.46
CA GLN A 108 -19.67 31.04 14.78
C GLN A 108 -18.41 31.62 15.45
N ALA A 109 -17.87 32.71 14.92
CA ALA A 109 -16.72 33.39 15.52
C ALA A 109 -17.03 33.92 16.93
N GLN A 110 -18.20 34.54 17.12
CA GLN A 110 -18.65 35.03 18.43
C GLN A 110 -18.87 33.88 19.43
N PHE A 111 -19.39 32.74 18.98
CA PHE A 111 -19.49 31.53 19.81
C PHE A 111 -18.11 31.03 20.27
N VAL A 112 -17.12 30.97 19.39
CA VAL A 112 -15.75 30.56 19.76
C VAL A 112 -15.17 31.50 20.82
N LEU A 113 -15.38 32.81 20.67
CA LEU A 113 -14.96 33.81 21.66
C LEU A 113 -15.69 33.64 23.00
N ALA A 114 -17.00 33.43 22.97
CA ALA A 114 -17.83 33.23 24.15
C ALA A 114 -17.41 31.98 24.93
N ARG A 115 -17.17 30.87 24.22
CA ARG A 115 -16.65 29.62 24.79
C ARG A 115 -15.27 29.82 25.43
N GLY A 116 -14.37 30.54 24.75
CA GLY A 116 -13.04 30.86 25.30
C GLY A 116 -13.11 31.73 26.57
N LYS A 117 -14.13 32.59 26.67
CA LYS A 117 -14.43 33.40 27.86
C LYS A 117 -15.29 32.69 28.91
N LYS A 118 -15.74 31.46 28.64
CA LYS A 118 -16.70 30.70 29.47
C LYS A 118 -18.03 31.45 29.70
N GLN A 119 -18.47 32.20 28.70
CA GLN A 119 -19.76 32.89 28.67
C GLN A 119 -20.73 32.11 27.78
N THR A 120 -21.87 31.69 28.32
CA THR A 120 -22.87 30.88 27.60
C THR A 120 -23.81 31.71 26.71
N GLU A 121 -23.73 33.03 26.81
CA GLU A 121 -24.51 33.99 26.03
C GLU A 121 -23.58 34.85 25.18
N PHE A 122 -23.98 35.12 23.95
CA PHE A 122 -23.24 35.98 23.04
C PHE A 122 -24.16 36.65 22.02
N ALA A 123 -23.69 37.75 21.44
CA ALA A 123 -24.42 38.45 20.38
C ALA A 123 -23.60 38.44 19.09
N SER A 124 -24.30 38.37 17.96
CA SER A 124 -23.72 38.57 16.63
C SER A 124 -24.63 39.52 15.87
N GLY A 125 -24.19 40.77 15.74
CA GLY A 125 -25.06 41.87 15.30
C GLY A 125 -26.23 42.05 16.28
N ASP A 126 -27.44 42.13 15.75
CA ASP A 126 -28.67 42.32 16.55
C ASP A 126 -29.23 41.01 17.13
N THR A 127 -28.67 39.86 16.75
CA THR A 127 -29.17 38.56 17.23
C THR A 127 -28.38 38.10 18.45
N LYS A 128 -29.11 37.79 19.53
CA LYS A 128 -28.55 37.14 20.72
C LYS A 128 -28.71 35.63 20.62
N TYR A 129 -27.66 34.93 21.01
CA TYR A 129 -27.57 33.49 21.02
C TYR A 129 -27.18 33.01 22.42
N THR A 130 -27.59 31.80 22.73
CA THR A 130 -27.10 31.04 23.88
C THR A 130 -26.57 29.70 23.40
N TYR A 131 -25.64 29.12 24.13
CA TYR A 131 -25.23 27.74 23.90
C TYR A 131 -25.22 26.94 25.21
N GLU A 132 -25.40 25.63 25.06
CA GLU A 132 -25.18 24.67 26.14
C GLU A 132 -24.26 23.54 25.65
N GLU A 133 -23.54 22.91 26.57
CA GLU A 133 -22.82 21.68 26.31
C GLU A 133 -23.81 20.51 26.47
N ALA A 134 -24.16 19.88 25.36
CA ALA A 134 -25.13 18.80 25.30
C ALA A 134 -24.49 17.40 25.39
N GLY A 135 -23.16 17.35 25.34
CA GLY A 135 -22.32 16.17 25.52
C GLY A 135 -20.85 16.54 25.34
N LYS A 136 -19.95 15.56 25.51
CA LYS A 136 -18.51 15.80 25.37
C LYS A 136 -18.17 16.37 23.99
N ASP A 137 -17.53 17.55 23.97
CA ASP A 137 -17.16 18.26 22.75
C ASP A 137 -18.35 18.54 21.80
N PHE A 138 -19.58 18.60 22.33
CA PHE A 138 -20.82 18.79 21.60
C PHE A 138 -21.68 19.89 22.22
N TYR A 139 -21.97 20.92 21.43
CA TYR A 139 -22.67 22.13 21.87
C TYR A 139 -23.93 22.38 21.02
N LEU A 140 -25.03 22.71 21.68
CA LEU A 140 -26.26 23.17 21.04
C LEU A 140 -26.36 24.68 21.12
N ILE A 141 -26.62 25.33 20.00
CA ILE A 141 -26.74 26.78 19.89
C ILE A 141 -28.20 27.14 19.61
N ARG A 142 -28.74 28.08 20.39
CA ARG A 142 -30.10 28.59 20.31
C ARG A 142 -30.09 30.09 20.12
N LYS A 143 -31.15 30.64 19.53
CA LYS A 143 -31.45 32.07 19.67
C LYS A 143 -31.99 32.32 21.06
N SER A 144 -31.57 33.41 21.72
CA SER A 144 -32.05 33.73 23.06
C SER A 144 -33.58 33.83 23.07
N GLY A 145 -34.22 33.08 23.98
CA GLY A 145 -35.69 33.01 24.10
C GLY A 145 -36.36 31.95 23.20
N SER A 146 -35.61 31.19 22.40
CA SER A 146 -36.10 30.03 21.66
C SER A 146 -35.67 28.73 22.33
N ALA A 147 -36.56 27.73 22.36
CA ALA A 147 -36.24 26.38 22.85
C ALA A 147 -35.51 25.54 21.80
N ASP A 148 -35.73 25.81 20.51
CA ASP A 148 -35.23 24.99 19.43
C ASP A 148 -33.79 25.38 19.05
N PRO A 149 -32.87 24.41 18.94
CA PRO A 149 -31.52 24.67 18.46
C PRO A 149 -31.54 25.11 17.00
N VAL A 150 -30.86 26.22 16.72
CA VAL A 150 -30.66 26.76 15.36
C VAL A 150 -29.40 26.22 14.71
N ALA A 151 -28.47 25.73 15.52
CA ALA A 151 -27.24 25.08 15.09
C ALA A 151 -26.67 24.18 16.19
N PHE A 152 -25.74 23.33 15.81
CA PHE A 152 -24.86 22.64 16.76
C PHE A 152 -23.41 22.78 16.33
N ALA A 153 -22.49 22.64 17.30
CA ALA A 153 -21.06 22.54 17.08
C ALA A 153 -20.55 21.25 17.73
N ALA A 154 -19.96 20.35 16.96
CA ALA A 154 -19.49 19.05 17.44
C ALA A 154 -18.13 18.69 16.85
N ILE A 155 -17.29 17.99 17.61
CA ILE A 155 -16.11 17.32 17.03
C ILE A 155 -16.53 16.05 16.29
N ASP A 156 -17.41 15.26 16.93
CA ASP A 156 -17.96 14.04 16.36
C ASP A 156 -18.96 14.35 15.22
N THR A 157 -19.01 13.48 14.22
CA THR A 157 -19.87 13.66 13.04
C THR A 157 -20.83 12.51 12.89
N VAL A 158 -22.01 12.78 12.33
CA VAL A 158 -23.00 11.76 11.96
C VAL A 158 -23.13 11.71 10.45
N THR A 159 -22.81 10.57 9.87
CA THR A 159 -22.91 10.31 8.42
C THR A 159 -23.91 9.20 8.15
N SER A 160 -24.66 9.27 7.06
CA SER A 160 -25.56 8.17 6.69
C SER A 160 -24.78 6.90 6.39
N SER A 161 -25.40 5.75 6.61
CA SER A 161 -24.76 4.46 6.33
C SER A 161 -24.49 4.23 4.85
N ASP A 162 -25.26 4.87 3.97
CA ASP A 162 -25.08 4.85 2.52
C ASP A 162 -24.11 5.93 1.99
N GLY A 163 -23.63 6.84 2.84
CA GLY A 163 -22.75 7.95 2.48
C GLY A 163 -23.36 9.04 1.59
N VAL A 164 -24.64 8.94 1.20
CA VAL A 164 -25.28 9.84 0.23
C VAL A 164 -26.50 10.55 0.83
N THR A 165 -27.28 9.86 1.65
CA THR A 165 -28.50 10.41 2.24
C THR A 165 -28.19 11.54 3.22
N LYS A 166 -28.79 12.71 2.98
CA LYS A 166 -28.72 13.82 3.93
C LYS A 166 -29.59 13.53 5.14
N LEU A 167 -28.95 13.34 6.29
CA LEU A 167 -29.64 13.11 7.56
C LEU A 167 -30.32 14.39 8.08
N PRO A 168 -31.54 14.32 8.63
CA PRO A 168 -32.22 15.46 9.24
C PRO A 168 -31.41 16.08 10.39
N PHE A 169 -31.54 17.39 10.59
CA PHE A 169 -30.83 18.12 11.64
C PHE A 169 -31.15 17.56 13.04
N SER A 170 -32.43 17.32 13.33
CA SER A 170 -32.87 16.81 14.62
C SER A 170 -32.34 15.39 14.89
N PHE A 171 -32.31 14.52 13.87
CA PHE A 171 -31.67 13.22 13.95
C PHE A 171 -30.18 13.31 14.27
N GLN A 172 -29.44 14.20 13.61
CA GLN A 172 -28.01 14.39 13.93
C GLN A 172 -27.82 14.86 15.37
N VAL A 173 -28.67 15.76 15.86
CA VAL A 173 -28.65 16.22 17.25
C VAL A 173 -28.92 15.08 18.23
N ALA A 174 -29.98 14.30 18.01
CA ALA A 174 -30.34 13.17 18.86
C ALA A 174 -29.22 12.11 18.88
N ALA A 175 -28.72 11.72 17.70
CA ALA A 175 -27.64 10.75 17.57
C ALA A 175 -26.36 11.21 18.26
N LEU A 176 -25.93 12.46 18.07
CA LEU A 176 -24.75 13.01 18.74
C LEU A 176 -24.94 13.10 20.25
N LYS A 177 -26.11 13.57 20.71
CA LYS A 177 -26.41 13.66 22.13
C LYS A 177 -26.30 12.29 22.79
N SER A 178 -26.94 11.28 22.22
CA SER A 178 -26.92 9.94 22.77
C SER A 178 -25.53 9.30 22.68
N PHE A 179 -24.84 9.44 21.54
CA PHE A 179 -23.47 8.93 21.37
C PHE A 179 -22.48 9.56 22.36
N THR A 180 -22.45 10.89 22.46
CA THR A 180 -21.48 11.61 23.31
C THR A 180 -21.75 11.47 24.81
N ASN A 181 -22.97 11.08 25.19
CA ASN A 181 -23.33 10.78 26.58
C ASN A 181 -23.32 9.28 26.91
N GLY A 182 -22.95 8.41 25.96
CA GLY A 182 -22.87 6.96 26.18
C GLY A 182 -24.22 6.25 26.29
N GLU A 183 -25.29 6.85 25.75
CA GLU A 183 -26.59 6.21 25.63
C GLU A 183 -26.56 5.17 24.50
N THR A 184 -27.28 4.06 24.68
CA THR A 184 -27.29 2.93 23.73
C THR A 184 -28.50 2.92 22.79
N ALA A 185 -29.42 3.86 22.96
CA ALA A 185 -30.60 4.01 22.14
C ALA A 185 -31.17 5.43 22.25
N PHE A 186 -31.91 5.85 21.22
CA PHE A 186 -32.66 7.09 21.22
C PHE A 186 -33.89 6.98 20.33
N GLU A 187 -34.85 7.87 20.55
CA GLU A 187 -36.03 8.00 19.69
C GLU A 187 -36.00 9.33 18.97
N GLU A 188 -36.32 9.31 17.69
CA GLU A 188 -36.39 10.52 16.88
C GLU A 188 -37.46 10.37 15.80
N SER A 189 -38.32 11.38 15.65
CA SER A 189 -39.41 11.38 14.67
C SER A 189 -40.33 10.14 14.76
N GLY A 190 -40.48 9.55 15.95
CA GLY A 190 -41.31 8.37 16.20
C GLY A 190 -40.65 7.02 15.89
N ASP A 191 -39.40 7.03 15.42
CA ASP A 191 -38.60 5.83 15.21
C ASP A 191 -37.62 5.60 16.38
N SER A 192 -37.36 4.33 16.70
CA SER A 192 -36.35 3.94 17.69
C SER A 192 -35.05 3.52 17.01
N TYR A 193 -33.93 4.05 17.50
CA TYR A 193 -32.59 3.78 17.01
C TYR A 193 -31.73 3.18 18.13
N ARG A 194 -30.82 2.29 17.78
CA ARG A 194 -29.80 1.76 18.70
C ARG A 194 -28.43 2.27 18.31
N ILE A 195 -27.61 2.59 19.31
CA ILE A 195 -26.22 3.00 19.13
C ILE A 195 -25.34 1.85 19.61
N GLU A 196 -24.49 1.38 18.71
CA GLU A 196 -23.46 0.39 19.00
C GLU A 196 -22.17 1.04 19.52
N SER A 197 -21.31 0.23 20.13
CA SER A 197 -20.02 0.66 20.71
C SER A 197 -19.07 1.33 19.70
N ASP A 198 -19.16 0.96 18.43
CA ASP A 198 -18.37 1.54 17.33
C ASP A 198 -18.98 2.83 16.76
N GLY A 199 -20.08 3.31 17.37
CA GLY A 199 -20.84 4.46 16.89
C GLY A 199 -21.79 4.14 15.75
N THR A 200 -21.96 2.87 15.37
CA THR A 200 -22.99 2.49 14.38
C THR A 200 -24.38 2.71 14.97
N VAL A 201 -25.17 3.54 14.29
CA VAL A 201 -26.58 3.77 14.59
C VAL A 201 -27.41 2.85 13.72
N THR A 202 -28.17 1.95 14.33
CA THR A 202 -29.04 1.00 13.63
C THR A 202 -30.51 1.37 13.77
N LYS A 203 -31.28 1.12 12.70
CA LYS A 203 -32.74 1.17 12.65
C LYS A 203 -33.24 -0.19 12.18
N ASP A 204 -34.15 -0.82 12.93
CA ASP A 204 -34.68 -2.15 12.62
C ASP A 204 -33.60 -3.23 12.38
N GLY A 205 -32.48 -3.14 13.13
CA GLY A 205 -31.33 -4.04 13.01
C GLY A 205 -30.45 -3.82 11.77
N LYS A 206 -30.68 -2.74 10.99
CA LYS A 206 -29.85 -2.37 9.84
C LYS A 206 -29.07 -1.08 10.12
N PRO A 207 -27.81 -0.95 9.66
CA PRO A 207 -27.06 0.31 9.77
C PRO A 207 -27.79 1.46 9.07
N TYR A 208 -28.04 2.54 9.79
CA TYR A 208 -28.72 3.75 9.30
C TYR A 208 -27.77 4.96 9.27
N ALA A 209 -26.90 5.09 10.26
CA ALA A 209 -25.89 6.13 10.32
C ALA A 209 -24.64 5.68 11.11
N TYR A 210 -23.58 6.46 11.04
CA TYR A 210 -22.36 6.30 11.84
C TYR A 210 -22.09 7.61 12.57
N ALA A 211 -22.04 7.56 13.90
CA ALA A 211 -21.62 8.67 14.76
C ALA A 211 -20.17 8.42 15.20
N SER A 212 -19.22 9.25 14.77
CA SER A 212 -17.81 9.04 15.11
C SER A 212 -16.96 10.30 15.02
N ARG A 213 -15.89 10.31 15.82
CA ARG A 213 -14.75 11.23 15.69
C ARG A 213 -13.89 10.91 14.47
N TYR A 214 -13.88 9.64 14.09
CA TYR A 214 -13.08 9.08 13.03
C TYR A 214 -13.91 8.95 11.77
N VAL A 215 -13.43 9.54 10.69
CA VAL A 215 -13.98 9.34 9.35
C VAL A 215 -13.11 8.31 8.66
N LEU A 216 -13.64 7.09 8.54
CA LEU A 216 -12.96 5.97 7.91
C LEU A 216 -13.45 5.80 6.48
N ASN A 217 -12.56 5.98 5.50
CA ASN A 217 -12.87 5.85 4.09
C ASN A 217 -12.08 4.70 3.48
N ALA A 218 -12.78 3.82 2.76
CA ALA A 218 -12.13 2.81 1.94
C ALA A 218 -11.50 3.47 0.70
N ILE A 219 -10.29 3.02 0.34
CA ILE A 219 -9.64 3.48 -0.89
C ILE A 219 -10.24 2.76 -2.11
N MET A 220 -10.61 1.50 -1.95
CA MET A 220 -11.26 0.70 -2.99
C MET A 220 -12.76 0.60 -2.71
N SER A 221 -13.58 0.69 -3.77
CA SER A 221 -15.05 0.77 -3.66
C SER A 221 -15.73 -0.53 -3.19
N ASP A 222 -15.03 -1.66 -3.28
CA ASP A 222 -15.47 -2.99 -2.86
C ASP A 222 -15.14 -3.31 -1.40
N VAL A 223 -14.40 -2.42 -0.72
CA VAL A 223 -14.00 -2.61 0.68
C VAL A 223 -15.05 -2.00 1.60
N THR A 224 -15.59 -2.84 2.49
CA THR A 224 -16.44 -2.43 3.62
C THR A 224 -15.80 -2.86 4.91
N PHE A 225 -15.67 -1.95 5.88
CA PHE A 225 -15.06 -2.26 7.17
C PHE A 225 -16.09 -2.88 8.11
N SER A 226 -15.75 -4.02 8.71
CA SER A 226 -16.52 -4.59 9.81
C SER A 226 -16.46 -3.68 11.05
N LYS A 227 -17.39 -3.88 11.97
CA LYS A 227 -17.40 -3.19 13.27
C LYS A 227 -16.11 -3.44 14.03
N GLU A 228 -15.71 -4.71 14.13
CA GLU A 228 -14.53 -5.14 14.87
C GLU A 228 -13.26 -4.51 14.27
N PHE A 229 -13.17 -4.45 12.94
CA PHE A 229 -12.05 -3.79 12.25
C PHE A 229 -11.96 -2.31 12.63
N LYS A 230 -13.09 -1.59 12.64
CA LYS A 230 -13.12 -0.16 12.98
C LYS A 230 -12.69 0.06 14.43
N GLU A 231 -13.24 -0.70 15.37
CA GLU A 231 -12.94 -0.57 16.80
C GLU A 231 -11.46 -0.82 17.08
N GLU A 232 -10.89 -1.92 16.56
CA GLU A 232 -9.49 -2.27 16.77
C GLU A 232 -8.53 -1.29 16.08
N LEU A 233 -8.84 -0.87 14.84
CA LEU A 233 -8.03 0.12 14.13
C LEU A 233 -8.01 1.47 14.86
N ILE A 234 -9.16 1.93 15.35
CA ILE A 234 -9.26 3.18 16.11
C ILE A 234 -8.45 3.07 17.41
N ALA A 235 -8.60 1.96 18.14
CA ALA A 235 -7.84 1.74 19.38
C ALA A 235 -6.31 1.75 19.14
N ASP A 236 -5.86 1.19 18.03
CA ASP A 236 -4.45 1.16 17.64
C ASP A 236 -3.93 2.54 17.21
N ILE A 237 -4.75 3.33 16.50
CA ILE A 237 -4.44 4.73 16.17
C ILE A 237 -4.35 5.58 17.43
N ASP A 238 -5.32 5.45 18.35
CA ASP A 238 -5.33 6.15 19.64
C ASP A 238 -4.13 5.77 20.53
N ALA A 239 -3.70 4.50 20.47
CA ALA A 239 -2.50 4.02 21.15
C ALA A 239 -1.18 4.46 20.46
N GLY A 240 -1.25 5.15 19.32
CA GLY A 240 -0.09 5.58 18.56
C GLY A 240 0.70 4.45 17.91
N LYS A 241 0.06 3.30 17.66
CA LYS A 241 0.70 2.17 16.98
C LYS A 241 0.93 2.48 15.50
N LYS A 242 1.94 1.85 14.94
CA LYS A 242 2.30 1.95 13.51
C LYS A 242 1.90 0.72 12.71
N GLU A 243 1.43 -0.31 13.38
CA GLU A 243 1.00 -1.56 12.79
C GLU A 243 -0.33 -1.94 13.40
N PHE A 244 -1.21 -2.46 12.56
CA PHE A 244 -2.52 -2.98 12.95
C PHE A 244 -2.65 -4.38 12.33
N THR A 245 -3.00 -5.36 13.14
CA THR A 245 -3.23 -6.73 12.68
C THR A 245 -4.67 -7.06 12.94
N PHE A 246 -5.39 -7.46 11.89
CA PHE A 246 -6.79 -7.83 11.99
C PHE A 246 -6.99 -9.26 11.53
N LYS A 247 -7.77 -10.03 12.29
CA LYS A 247 -8.18 -11.37 11.89
C LYS A 247 -9.54 -11.31 11.23
N GLU A 248 -9.55 -11.51 9.92
CA GLU A 248 -10.76 -11.50 9.12
C GLU A 248 -11.68 -12.68 9.49
N LYS A 249 -12.96 -12.59 9.12
CA LYS A 249 -13.97 -13.65 9.42
C LYS A 249 -13.62 -15.01 8.81
N ASN A 250 -12.81 -15.04 7.75
CA ASN A 250 -12.30 -16.26 7.13
C ASN A 250 -11.15 -16.91 7.94
N GLY A 251 -10.71 -16.28 9.04
CA GLY A 251 -9.61 -16.73 9.89
C GLY A 251 -8.22 -16.29 9.43
N GLU A 252 -8.12 -15.55 8.33
CA GLU A 252 -6.88 -15.02 7.78
C GLU A 252 -6.45 -13.76 8.55
N GLU A 253 -5.17 -13.70 8.92
CA GLU A 253 -4.60 -12.51 9.56
C GLU A 253 -4.05 -11.56 8.49
N ALA A 254 -4.60 -10.36 8.45
CA ALA A 254 -4.12 -9.27 7.63
C ALA A 254 -3.32 -8.29 8.49
N LYS A 255 -2.13 -7.92 8.01
CA LYS A 255 -1.28 -6.92 8.67
C LYS A 255 -1.27 -5.63 7.85
N TYR A 256 -1.57 -4.53 8.53
CA TYR A 256 -1.64 -3.18 8.00
C TYR A 256 -0.56 -2.31 8.64
N THR A 257 -0.04 -1.36 7.86
CA THR A 257 0.83 -0.30 8.38
C THR A 257 -0.01 0.98 8.53
N ILE A 258 0.12 1.63 9.67
CA ILE A 258 -0.54 2.91 9.97
C ILE A 258 0.51 4.02 9.80
N GLU A 259 0.25 4.95 8.88
CA GLU A 259 1.15 6.07 8.60
C GLU A 259 0.39 7.40 8.69
N PHE A 260 0.82 8.27 9.59
CA PHE A 260 0.25 9.61 9.67
C PHE A 260 0.76 10.51 8.54
N ASP A 261 -0.17 11.00 7.73
CA ASP A 261 0.08 12.00 6.69
C ASP A 261 -0.22 13.41 7.24
N ALA A 262 0.85 14.13 7.62
CA ALA A 262 0.74 15.46 8.20
C ALA A 262 0.01 16.49 7.30
N PRO A 263 0.22 16.54 5.96
CA PRO A 263 -0.53 17.42 5.06
C PRO A 263 -2.05 17.23 5.12
N SER A 264 -2.55 15.99 5.12
CA SER A 264 -3.99 15.72 5.14
C SER A 264 -4.57 15.59 6.55
N LYS A 265 -3.72 15.54 7.59
CA LYS A 265 -4.08 15.22 8.98
C LYS A 265 -4.88 13.91 9.07
N ALA A 266 -4.46 12.91 8.30
CA ALA A 266 -5.09 11.59 8.23
C ALA A 266 -4.05 10.48 8.42
N TYR A 267 -4.53 9.29 8.77
CA TYR A 267 -3.77 8.04 8.83
C TYR A 267 -4.13 7.13 7.66
#